data_AF-A0A2S2N5B6-F1
#
_entry.id   AF-A0A2S2N5B6-F1
#
_cell.length_a   1.000
_cell.length_b   1.000
_cell.length_c   1.000
_cell.angle_alpha   90.00
_cell.angle_beta   90.00
_cell.angle_gamma   90.00
#
_symmetry.space_group_name_H-M   'P 1'
#
loop_
_entity.id
_entity.type
_entity.pdbx_description
1 polymer ?
#
loop_
_entity_poly.entity_id
_entity_poly.type
_entity_poly.pdbx_seq_one_letter_code
_entity_poly.pdbx_strand_id
1 'polypeptide(L)'
;LEELVRQFLISRESLSVRVLDAEQDPTPLLKEIRDDKVPTIVIDGSAATAALVLAKASELGMTSAFYKYILTTMDFPLLRLDALPAAPATVLGFSMFNTS
;
A
#
# COMPACT_ATOMS: atom_id res chain seq x y z
N LEU A 1 16.48 -8.91 1.76
CA LEU A 1 15.00 -8.77 1.79
C LEU A 1 14.41 -8.95 0.39
N GLU A 2 14.93 -8.22 -0.60
CA GLU A 2 14.50 -8.29 -2.01
C GLU A 2 14.53 -9.71 -2.61
N GLU A 3 15.61 -10.47 -2.38
CA GLU A 3 15.73 -11.86 -2.87
C GLU A 3 14.69 -12.81 -2.26
N LEU A 4 14.36 -12.62 -0.99
CA LEU A 4 13.40 -13.47 -0.27
C LEU A 4 11.97 -13.23 -0.76
N VAL A 5 11.62 -11.97 -1.05
CA VAL A 5 10.32 -11.57 -1.61
C VAL A 5 10.15 -12.10 -3.03
N ARG A 6 11.22 -12.05 -3.84
CA ARG A 6 11.25 -12.69 -5.15
C ARG A 6 10.99 -14.18 -4.98
N GLN A 7 11.78 -14.91 -4.20
CA GLN A 7 11.71 -16.37 -4.14
C GLN A 7 10.36 -16.96 -3.68
N PHE A 8 9.61 -16.25 -2.81
CA PHE A 8 8.35 -16.77 -2.26
C PHE A 8 7.07 -16.33 -3.00
N LEU A 9 7.11 -15.26 -3.80
CA LEU A 9 5.95 -14.78 -4.57
C LEU A 9 6.00 -15.17 -6.07
N ILE A 10 7.06 -15.86 -6.51
CA ILE A 10 7.22 -16.32 -7.90
C ILE A 10 6.32 -17.53 -8.17
N SER A 11 5.02 -17.29 -8.22
CA SER A 11 4.19 -17.90 -9.25
C SER A 11 3.74 -16.78 -10.20
N ARG A 12 4.56 -16.49 -11.21
CA ARG A 12 4.15 -15.89 -12.49
C ARG A 12 3.42 -14.52 -12.51
N GLU A 13 3.50 -13.69 -11.48
CA GLU A 13 3.09 -12.28 -11.59
C GLU A 13 4.31 -11.34 -11.45
N SER A 14 4.41 -10.34 -12.33
CA SER A 14 5.53 -9.42 -12.43
C SER A 14 5.57 -8.47 -11.23
N LEU A 15 6.41 -8.78 -10.24
CA LEU A 15 6.72 -7.85 -9.15
C LEU A 15 7.44 -6.61 -9.69
N SER A 16 6.84 -5.43 -9.53
CA SER A 16 7.45 -4.15 -9.87
C SER A 16 7.76 -3.35 -8.60
N VAL A 17 8.97 -2.79 -8.50
CA VAL A 17 9.38 -1.91 -7.40
C VAL A 17 9.37 -0.46 -7.89
N ARG A 18 8.75 0.43 -7.12
CA ARG A 18 8.64 1.87 -7.37
C ARG A 18 9.09 2.60 -6.12
N VAL A 19 9.97 3.58 -6.25
CA VAL A 19 10.54 4.33 -5.12
C VAL A 19 9.91 5.71 -5.04
N LEU A 20 9.52 6.12 -3.83
CA LEU A 20 8.95 7.43 -3.53
C LEU A 20 9.85 8.15 -2.53
N ASP A 21 10.36 9.32 -2.90
CA ASP A 21 11.10 10.17 -1.96
C ASP A 21 10.16 10.86 -0.96
N ALA A 22 10.67 11.19 0.23
CA ALA A 22 9.85 11.67 1.35
C ALA A 22 9.06 12.97 1.06
N GLU A 23 9.53 13.82 0.15
CA GLU A 23 8.87 15.08 -0.24
C GLU A 23 8.10 14.98 -1.56
N GLN A 24 8.10 13.82 -2.21
CA GLN A 24 7.50 13.65 -3.52
C GLN A 24 6.00 13.32 -3.42
N ASP A 25 5.19 13.92 -4.29
CA ASP A 25 3.78 13.55 -4.45
C ASP A 25 3.66 12.12 -5.03
N PRO A 26 2.96 11.18 -4.36
CA PRO A 26 2.79 9.82 -4.86
C PRO A 26 1.84 9.68 -6.06
N THR A 27 1.11 10.74 -6.41
CA THR A 27 0.08 10.74 -7.48
C THR A 27 0.59 10.20 -8.83
N PRO A 28 1.77 10.58 -9.36
CA PRO A 28 2.26 10.05 -10.63
C PRO A 28 2.49 8.53 -10.59
N LEU A 29 3.13 8.03 -9.53
CA LEU A 29 3.38 6.60 -9.34
C LEU A 29 2.09 5.81 -9.21
N LEU A 30 1.10 6.35 -8.48
CA LEU A 30 -0.21 5.71 -8.34
C LEU A 30 -0.96 5.63 -9.68
N LYS A 31 -0.87 6.67 -10.52
CA LYS A 31 -1.45 6.64 -11.88
C LYS A 31 -0.83 5.55 -12.73
N GLU A 32 0.49 5.44 -12.72
CA GLU A 32 1.17 4.37 -13.44
C GLU A 32 0.77 2.97 -12.92
N ILE A 33 0.69 2.76 -11.60
CA ILE A 33 0.24 1.49 -11.00
C ILE A 33 -1.20 1.15 -11.44
N ARG A 34 -2.08 2.15 -11.44
CA ARG A 34 -3.48 2.02 -11.87
C ARG A 34 -3.56 1.65 -13.35
N ASP A 35 -2.77 2.31 -14.19
CA ASP A 35 -2.75 2.11 -15.64
C ASP A 35 -2.19 0.71 -15.99
N ASP A 36 -1.23 0.21 -15.20
CA ASP A 36 -0.73 -1.17 -15.23
C ASP A 36 -1.73 -2.20 -14.68
N LYS A 37 -2.82 -1.75 -14.05
CA LYS A 37 -3.87 -2.58 -13.42
C LYS A 37 -3.33 -3.56 -12.37
N VAL A 38 -2.31 -3.16 -11.61
CA VAL A 38 -1.72 -3.98 -10.54
C VAL A 38 -2.66 -3.98 -9.33
N PRO A 39 -3.22 -5.13 -8.92
CA PRO A 39 -4.24 -5.17 -7.87
C PRO A 39 -3.64 -5.17 -6.46
N THR A 40 -2.43 -5.70 -6.28
CA THR A 40 -1.79 -5.84 -4.96
C THR A 40 -0.63 -4.87 -4.84
N ILE A 41 -0.72 -3.96 -3.87
CA ILE A 41 0.26 -2.89 -3.66
C ILE A 41 0.85 -3.06 -2.26
N VAL A 42 2.17 -3.20 -2.19
CA VAL A 42 2.91 -3.22 -0.92
C VAL A 42 3.51 -1.84 -0.70
N ILE A 43 3.21 -1.24 0.46
CA ILE A 43 3.76 0.06 0.85
C ILE A 43 4.80 -0.19 1.94
N ASP A 44 6.05 0.09 1.61
CA ASP A 44 7.17 0.08 2.54
C ASP A 44 7.59 1.50 2.88
N GLY A 45 7.43 1.88 4.15
CA GLY A 45 7.70 3.25 4.61
C GLY A 45 7.05 3.58 5.94
N SER A 46 7.18 4.83 6.36
CA SER A 46 6.59 5.31 7.62
C SER A 46 5.06 5.30 7.58
N ALA A 47 4.42 5.34 8.75
CA ALA A 47 2.95 5.50 8.84
C ALA A 47 2.47 6.79 8.15
N ALA A 48 3.24 7.88 8.24
CA ALA A 48 2.89 9.14 7.57
C ALA A 48 2.92 9.01 6.05
N THR A 49 3.96 8.36 5.50
CA THR A 49 4.06 8.07 4.07
C THR A 49 2.92 7.17 3.60
N ALA A 50 2.63 6.11 4.36
CA ALA A 50 1.54 5.19 4.03
C ALA A 50 0.16 5.88 4.05
N ALA A 51 -0.09 6.75 5.05
CA ALA A 51 -1.30 7.56 5.10
C ALA A 51 -1.45 8.45 3.86
N LEU A 52 -0.38 9.14 3.47
CA LEU A 52 -0.36 10.01 2.30
C LEU A 52 -0.66 9.23 1.02
N VAL A 53 -0.01 8.08 0.83
CA VAL A 53 -0.22 7.21 -0.34
C VAL A 53 -1.67 6.72 -0.39
N LEU A 54 -2.24 6.26 0.73
CA LEU A 54 -3.63 5.81 0.80
C LEU A 54 -4.63 6.94 0.54
N ALA A 55 -4.37 8.15 1.02
CA ALA A 55 -5.21 9.32 0.75
C ALA A 55 -5.22 9.65 -0.75
N LYS A 56 -4.05 9.70 -1.40
CA LYS A 56 -3.93 9.93 -2.84
C LYS A 56 -4.51 8.79 -3.68
N ALA A 57 -4.36 7.55 -3.23
CA ALA A 57 -5.00 6.40 -3.86
C ALA A 57 -6.53 6.53 -3.81
N SER A 58 -7.09 7.03 -2.69
CA SER A 58 -8.52 7.31 -2.56
C SER A 58 -8.99 8.38 -3.56
N GLU A 59 -8.26 9.50 -3.67
CA GLU A 59 -8.54 10.56 -4.65
C GLU A 59 -8.53 10.04 -6.10
N LEU A 60 -7.70 9.03 -6.40
CA LEU A 60 -7.57 8.40 -7.72
C LEU A 60 -8.54 7.24 -7.97
N GLY A 61 -9.43 6.92 -7.01
CA GLY A 61 -10.37 5.80 -7.12
C GLY A 61 -9.71 4.41 -6.98
N MET A 62 -8.51 4.35 -6.40
CA MET A 62 -7.75 3.12 -6.17
C MET A 62 -8.08 2.47 -4.81
N THR A 63 -9.24 2.78 -4.23
CA THR A 63 -9.74 2.22 -2.96
C THR A 63 -10.96 1.30 -3.14
N SER A 64 -11.21 0.86 -4.38
CA SER A 64 -12.22 -0.16 -4.70
C SER A 64 -11.77 -1.56 -4.26
N ALA A 65 -12.70 -2.55 -4.27
CA ALA A 65 -12.40 -3.96 -3.94
C ALA A 65 -11.34 -4.61 -4.83
N PHE A 66 -11.02 -3.99 -5.97
CA PHE A 66 -9.97 -4.47 -6.87
C PHE A 66 -8.58 -4.35 -6.24
N TYR A 67 -8.37 -3.32 -5.41
CA TYR A 67 -7.06 -3.02 -4.83
C TYR A 67 -6.91 -3.59 -3.43
N LYS A 68 -5.74 -4.17 -3.19
CA LYS A 68 -5.30 -4.70 -1.90
C LYS A 68 -4.01 -3.99 -1.50
N TYR A 69 -3.99 -3.42 -0.30
CA TYR A 69 -2.83 -2.73 0.24
C TYR A 69 -2.24 -3.55 1.39
N ILE A 70 -0.93 -3.76 1.37
CA ILE A 70 -0.17 -4.36 2.48
C ILE A 70 0.82 -3.33 2.97
N LEU A 71 0.67 -2.89 4.21
CA LEU A 71 1.56 -1.93 4.85
C LEU A 71 2.57 -2.67 5.72
N THR A 72 3.86 -2.42 5.50
CA THR A 72 4.94 -3.06 6.27
C THR A 72 5.27 -2.33 7.58
N THR A 73 4.73 -1.12 7.78
CA THR A 73 4.93 -0.35 9.01
C THR A 73 4.34 -1.07 10.22
N MET A 74 5.11 -1.10 11.33
CA MET A 74 4.65 -1.62 12.62
C MET A 74 3.71 -0.66 13.35
N ASP A 75 3.68 0.61 12.92
CA ASP A 75 2.78 1.65 13.45
C ASP A 75 1.39 1.59 12.81
N PHE A 76 1.06 0.51 12.08
CA PHE A 76 -0.25 0.29 11.45
C PHE A 76 -1.44 0.51 12.41
N PRO A 77 -1.40 0.08 13.69
CA PRO A 77 -2.51 0.32 14.64
C PRO A 77 -2.77 1.80 14.96
N LEU A 78 -1.78 2.66 14.75
CA LEU A 78 -1.88 4.10 14.98
C LEU A 78 -2.38 4.85 13.73
N LEU A 79 -2.43 4.17 12.58
CA LEU A 79 -2.84 4.75 11.31
C LEU A 79 -4.35 5.03 11.31
N ARG A 80 -4.72 6.32 11.22
CA ARG A 80 -6.12 6.73 11.05
C ARG A 80 -6.53 6.56 9.59
N LEU A 81 -7.38 5.57 9.33
CA LEU A 81 -7.93 5.28 8.00
C LEU A 81 -9.28 5.97 7.74
N ASP A 82 -9.66 6.92 8.59
CA ASP A 82 -10.97 7.59 8.55
C ASP A 82 -11.23 8.35 7.24
N ALA A 83 -10.17 8.67 6.49
CA ALA A 83 -10.24 9.29 5.16
C ALA A 83 -10.55 8.30 4.02
N LEU A 84 -10.55 6.99 4.30
CA LEU A 84 -10.91 5.97 3.31
C LEU A 84 -12.43 5.73 3.31
N PRO A 85 -13.05 5.59 2.13
CA PRO A 85 -14.48 5.30 2.03
C PRO A 85 -14.86 3.96 2.71
N ALA A 86 -16.07 3.88 3.23
CA ALA A 86 -16.55 2.82 4.12
C ALA A 86 -16.50 1.37 3.58
N ALA A 87 -16.23 1.15 2.28
CA ALA A 87 -15.85 -0.14 1.68
C ALA A 87 -15.34 0.07 0.22
N PRO A 88 -14.46 -0.80 -0.37
CA PRO A 88 -13.99 -2.13 0.07
C PRO A 88 -12.49 -2.44 -0.19
N ALA A 89 -11.58 -1.47 -0.34
CA ALA A 89 -10.16 -1.82 -0.45
C ALA A 89 -9.69 -2.55 0.81
N THR A 90 -9.07 -3.71 0.62
CA THR A 90 -8.54 -4.48 1.74
C THR A 90 -7.19 -3.87 2.13
N VAL A 91 -7.13 -3.22 3.29
CA VAL A 91 -5.88 -2.69 3.85
C VAL A 91 -5.42 -3.62 4.97
N LEU A 92 -4.28 -4.27 4.75
CA LEU A 92 -3.62 -5.18 5.69
C LEU A 92 -2.38 -4.51 6.25
N GLY A 93 -2.04 -4.86 7.50
CA GLY A 93 -0.81 -4.41 8.15
C GLY A 93 -0.48 -5.27 9.36
N PHE A 94 0.56 -4.88 10.09
CA PHE A 94 1.08 -5.65 11.21
C PHE A 94 0.95 -4.85 12.51
N SER A 95 0.59 -5.53 13.59
CA SER A 95 0.55 -4.96 14.94
C SER A 95 1.47 -5.76 15.85
N MET A 96 2.29 -5.06 16.63
CA MET A 96 3.05 -5.65 17.72
C MET A 96 2.33 -5.55 19.08
N PHE A 97 1.21 -4.82 19.14
CA PHE A 97 0.42 -4.73 20.36
C PHE A 97 -0.32 -6.04 20.59
N ASN A 98 -0.10 -6.62 21.78
CA ASN A 98 -0.91 -7.72 22.25
C ASN A 98 -2.15 -7.16 22.97
N THR A 99 -3.26 -7.02 22.24
CA THR A 99 -4.57 -6.74 22.82
C THR A 99 -5.25 -8.06 23.16
N SER A 100 -4.83 -8.69 24.27
CA SER A 100 -5.54 -9.80 24.90
C SER A 100 -6.68 -9.28 25.76
#